data_AF-A0AAX4FSX6-F1
#
_entry.id   AF-A0AAX4FSX6-F1
#
_cell.length_a   1.000
_cell.length_b   1.000
_cell.length_c   1.000
_cell.angle_alpha   90.00
_cell.angle_beta   90.00
_cell.angle_gamma   90.00
#
_symmetry.space_group_name_H-M   'P 1'
#
loop_
_entity.id
_entity.type
_entity.pdbx_description
1 polymer ?
#
loop_
_entity_poly.entity_id
_entity_poly.type
_entity_poly.pdbx_seq_one_letter_code
_entity_poly.pdbx_strand_id
1 'polypeptide(L)'
;MEFARYDVNRYSPRQMVALPLVILLLALAVLGYTTLTTGLPVTPGIDFAGGTAVTVFTSESKETIEAVFAGYPLLSVGEGIGGGRYIRFGPMDDADFQSLVALINERYPDAKIDQIGETFGKALQGQAFLALLFSFIGMAIVVLIAFRNLVPAGAVVLSAFADIAISAAVMQVIGIPLSLGTTAALLMLIGYSVDSDILLTTRLLKRKGKLDEKLAGAFRTGIIMTTTTLAAIAAMWVVATVGQIQIITEIASVLLIGLVVDLMNTWMLNAGILKGYVLRGDKR
;
A
#
# COMPACT_ATOMS: atom_id res chain seq x y z
N MET A 1 -5.92 2.00 -33.87
CA MET A 1 -6.36 1.27 -32.67
C MET A 1 -7.25 2.20 -31.87
N GLU A 2 -8.57 2.07 -32.01
CA GLU A 2 -9.52 2.76 -31.12
C GLU A 2 -9.37 2.14 -29.73
N PHE A 3 -8.65 2.82 -28.83
CA PHE A 3 -8.70 2.49 -27.41
C PHE A 3 -10.16 2.57 -26.96
N ALA A 4 -10.63 1.50 -26.33
CA ALA A 4 -11.99 1.34 -25.84
C ALA A 4 -12.53 2.68 -25.29
N ARG A 5 -13.57 3.21 -25.94
CA ARG A 5 -14.25 4.44 -25.49
C ARG A 5 -15.06 4.10 -24.23
N TYR A 6 -14.37 3.95 -23.09
CA TYR A 6 -15.04 4.00 -21.81
C TYR A 6 -15.56 5.43 -21.61
N ASP A 7 -16.86 5.61 -21.82
CA ASP A 7 -17.50 6.89 -21.62
C ASP A 7 -17.83 7.09 -20.14
N VAL A 8 -16.89 7.69 -19.42
CA VAL A 8 -17.04 8.10 -18.00
C VAL A 8 -18.28 8.98 -17.80
N ASN A 9 -18.78 9.64 -18.86
CA ASN A 9 -19.91 10.56 -18.76
C ASN A 9 -21.26 9.85 -18.60
N ARG A 10 -21.35 8.55 -18.92
CA ARG A 10 -22.60 7.77 -18.89
C ARG A 10 -23.21 7.67 -17.48
N TYR A 11 -22.40 7.74 -16.43
CA TYR A 11 -22.87 7.57 -15.06
C TYR A 11 -23.17 8.89 -14.35
N SER A 12 -24.21 8.87 -13.51
CA SER A 12 -24.51 10.00 -12.63
C SER A 12 -23.47 10.11 -11.51
N PRO A 13 -23.21 11.32 -10.97
CA PRO A 13 -22.29 11.52 -9.84
C PRO A 13 -22.52 10.56 -8.66
N ARG A 14 -23.78 10.27 -8.33
CA ARG A 14 -24.13 9.36 -7.22
C ARG A 14 -23.79 7.91 -7.51
N GLN A 15 -23.97 7.45 -8.76
CA GLN A 15 -23.64 6.08 -9.17
C GLN A 15 -22.12 5.86 -9.20
N MET A 16 -21.35 6.87 -9.59
CA MET A 16 -19.89 6.79 -9.60
C MET A 16 -19.33 6.62 -8.18
N VAL A 17 -19.82 7.42 -7.23
CA VAL A 17 -19.31 7.44 -5.84
C VAL A 17 -19.72 6.21 -5.03
N ALA A 18 -20.85 5.57 -5.36
CA ALA A 18 -21.42 4.48 -4.56
C ALA A 18 -20.48 3.26 -4.41
N LEU A 19 -19.91 2.76 -5.52
CA LEU A 19 -19.07 1.57 -5.49
C LEU A 19 -17.78 1.77 -4.66
N PRO A 20 -16.96 2.82 -4.89
CA PRO A 20 -15.79 3.09 -4.06
C PRO A 20 -16.12 3.22 -2.57
N LEU A 21 -17.23 3.87 -2.22
CA LEU A 21 -17.62 4.02 -0.81
C LEU A 21 -18.00 2.69 -0.17
N VAL A 22 -18.69 1.79 -0.90
CA VAL A 22 -18.99 0.45 -0.39
C VAL A 22 -17.71 -0.33 -0.14
N ILE A 23 -16.76 -0.29 -1.09
CA ILE A 23 -15.48 -0.96 -0.95
C ILE A 23 -14.67 -0.36 0.21
N LEU A 24 -14.68 0.97 0.37
CA LEU A 24 -14.05 1.66 1.49
C LEU A 24 -14.65 1.22 2.84
N LEU A 25 -15.98 1.12 2.94
CA LEU A 25 -16.63 0.64 4.16
C LEU A 25 -16.25 -0.79 4.51
N LEU A 26 -16.19 -1.68 3.51
CA LEU A 26 -15.72 -3.05 3.70
C LEU A 26 -14.25 -3.09 4.13
N ALA A 27 -13.40 -2.28 3.49
CA ALA A 27 -11.99 -2.16 3.86
C ALA A 27 -11.83 -1.67 5.30
N LEU A 28 -12.56 -0.63 5.71
CA LEU A 28 -12.56 -0.13 7.09
C LEU A 28 -13.06 -1.17 8.09
N ALA A 29 -14.03 -2.02 7.72
CA ALA A 29 -14.47 -3.12 8.57
C ALA A 29 -13.36 -4.17 8.77
N VAL A 30 -12.64 -4.54 7.69
CA VAL A 30 -11.49 -5.46 7.77
C VAL A 30 -10.36 -4.88 8.61
N LEU A 31 -10.00 -3.62 8.39
CA LEU A 31 -8.97 -2.93 9.17
C LEU A 31 -9.39 -2.76 10.64
N GLY A 32 -10.66 -2.44 10.89
CA GLY A 32 -11.21 -2.32 12.23
C GLY A 32 -11.15 -3.65 12.99
N TYR A 33 -11.59 -4.74 12.36
CA TYR A 33 -11.45 -6.09 12.93
C TYR A 33 -9.99 -6.42 13.24
N THR A 34 -9.08 -6.16 12.30
CA THR A 34 -7.65 -6.43 12.47
C THR A 34 -7.08 -5.61 13.62
N THR A 35 -7.38 -4.31 13.68
CA THR A 35 -6.94 -3.41 14.78
C THR A 35 -7.38 -3.90 16.14
N LEU A 36 -8.60 -4.44 16.27
CA LEU A 36 -9.09 -5.01 17.53
C LEU A 36 -8.33 -6.28 17.94
N THR A 37 -7.83 -7.06 16.97
CA THR A 37 -7.12 -8.32 17.23
C THR A 37 -5.60 -8.17 17.39
N THR A 38 -4.97 -7.28 16.63
CA THR A 38 -3.49 -7.14 16.56
C THR A 38 -2.98 -5.82 17.15
N GLY A 39 -3.87 -4.88 17.45
CA GLY A 39 -3.52 -3.51 17.89
C GLY A 39 -3.14 -2.56 16.75
N LEU A 40 -3.01 -3.05 15.51
CA LEU A 40 -2.69 -2.25 14.33
C LEU A 40 -3.64 -2.54 13.16
N PRO A 41 -3.84 -1.59 12.22
CA PRO A 41 -4.74 -1.78 11.07
C PRO A 41 -4.39 -2.99 10.19
N VAL A 42 -3.11 -3.33 10.11
CA VAL A 42 -2.58 -4.46 9.36
C VAL A 42 -1.65 -5.25 10.28
N THR A 43 -1.61 -6.57 10.12
CA THR A 43 -0.74 -7.46 10.91
C THR A 43 0.71 -6.98 10.85
N PRO A 44 1.36 -6.67 11.98
CA PRO A 44 2.74 -6.19 11.99
C PRO A 44 3.72 -7.31 11.61
N GLY A 45 4.67 -6.98 10.74
CA GLY A 45 5.88 -7.76 10.51
C GLY A 45 6.91 -7.53 11.60
N ILE A 46 8.05 -8.23 11.48
CA ILE A 46 9.15 -8.21 12.46
C ILE A 46 9.68 -6.80 12.78
N ASP A 47 9.63 -5.88 11.81
CA ASP A 47 10.10 -4.49 12.00
C ASP A 47 9.27 -3.73 13.06
N PHE A 48 7.99 -4.05 13.16
CA PHE A 48 7.06 -3.38 14.07
C PHE A 48 6.73 -4.24 15.28
N ALA A 49 6.55 -5.55 15.11
CA ALA A 49 6.26 -6.47 16.21
C ALA A 49 7.49 -6.74 17.08
N GLY A 50 8.70 -6.60 16.53
CA GLY A 50 9.90 -7.23 17.06
C GLY A 50 10.04 -8.66 16.55
N GLY A 51 11.26 -9.19 16.59
CA GLY A 51 11.56 -10.53 16.13
C GLY A 51 12.98 -10.67 15.59
N THR A 52 13.24 -11.82 14.97
CA THR A 52 14.56 -12.18 14.45
C THR A 52 14.46 -12.62 13.00
N ALA A 53 15.26 -12.02 12.14
CA ALA A 53 15.45 -12.43 10.76
C ALA A 53 16.79 -13.17 10.62
N VAL A 54 16.76 -14.31 9.95
CA VAL A 54 17.94 -15.14 9.74
C VAL A 54 18.06 -15.44 8.24
N THR A 55 19.22 -15.13 7.67
CA THR A 55 19.57 -15.51 6.30
C THR A 55 20.57 -16.64 6.35
N VAL A 56 20.20 -17.81 5.82
CA VAL A 56 21.06 -18.99 5.75
C VAL A 56 21.29 -19.38 4.29
N PHE A 57 22.48 -19.86 3.94
CA PHE A 57 22.76 -20.44 2.62
C PHE A 57 22.76 -21.96 2.75
N THR A 58 21.73 -22.62 2.24
CA THR A 58 21.58 -24.07 2.39
C THR A 58 20.75 -24.68 1.26
N SER A 59 21.07 -25.92 0.93
CA SER A 59 20.32 -26.76 -0.02
C SER A 59 19.18 -27.54 0.63
N GLU A 60 19.01 -27.46 1.95
CA GLU A 60 17.90 -28.11 2.66
C GLU A 60 16.55 -27.64 2.14
N SER A 61 15.48 -28.44 2.28
CA SER A 61 14.12 -28.12 1.82
C SER A 61 13.37 -27.20 2.80
N LYS A 62 12.31 -26.49 2.36
CA LYS A 62 11.61 -25.50 3.21
C LYS A 62 11.04 -26.19 4.44
N GLU A 63 10.49 -27.37 4.21
CA GLU A 63 9.88 -28.27 5.16
C GLU A 63 10.91 -28.76 6.19
N THR A 64 12.15 -29.02 5.75
CA THR A 64 13.24 -29.38 6.67
C THR A 64 13.54 -28.25 7.64
N ILE A 65 13.64 -27.02 7.15
CA ILE A 65 13.90 -25.84 7.99
C ILE A 65 12.73 -25.60 8.94
N GLU A 66 11.49 -25.67 8.45
CA GLU A 66 10.30 -25.53 9.28
C GLU A 66 10.25 -26.57 10.41
N ALA A 67 10.62 -27.82 10.12
CA ALA A 67 10.68 -28.88 11.11
C ALA A 67 11.80 -28.65 12.15
N VAL A 68 12.97 -28.19 11.72
CA VAL A 68 14.12 -27.92 12.61
C VAL A 68 13.81 -26.79 13.59
N PHE A 69 13.11 -25.76 13.12
CA PHE A 69 12.81 -24.57 13.91
C PHE A 69 11.39 -24.53 14.49
N ALA A 70 10.66 -25.65 14.45
CA ALA A 70 9.28 -25.74 14.97
C ALA A 70 9.16 -25.45 16.47
N GLY A 71 10.25 -25.57 17.24
CA GLY A 71 10.30 -25.21 18.66
C GLY A 71 10.39 -23.71 18.95
N TYR A 72 10.58 -22.88 17.93
CA TYR A 72 10.70 -21.43 18.03
C TYR A 72 9.44 -20.75 17.45
N PRO A 73 9.19 -19.45 17.73
CA PRO A 73 8.06 -18.72 17.14
C PRO A 73 8.31 -18.40 15.67
N LEU A 74 8.37 -19.43 14.82
CA LEU A 74 8.61 -19.34 13.40
C LEU A 74 7.40 -18.71 12.69
N LEU A 75 7.64 -17.61 11.96
CA LEU A 75 6.60 -16.90 11.21
C LEU A 75 6.60 -17.31 9.74
N SER A 76 7.78 -17.41 9.12
CA SER A 76 7.89 -17.76 7.70
C SER A 76 9.28 -18.22 7.32
N VAL A 77 9.36 -19.18 6.39
CA VAL A 77 10.57 -19.54 5.64
C VAL A 77 10.35 -19.15 4.18
N GLY A 78 11.14 -18.19 3.71
CA GLY A 78 11.17 -17.68 2.34
C GLY A 78 12.46 -18.05 1.61
N GLU A 79 12.43 -17.89 0.29
CA GLU A 79 13.62 -18.03 -0.55
C GLU A 79 14.37 -16.69 -0.62
N GLY A 80 15.70 -16.76 -0.67
CA GLY A 80 16.59 -15.61 -0.80
C GLY A 80 17.54 -15.77 -1.98
N ILE A 81 18.24 -14.69 -2.30
CA ILE A 81 19.13 -14.61 -3.47
C ILE A 81 20.24 -15.68 -3.38
N GLY A 82 20.52 -16.35 -4.50
CA GLY A 82 21.69 -17.21 -4.64
C GLY A 82 21.61 -18.53 -3.88
N GLY A 83 20.40 -19.08 -3.67
CA GLY A 83 20.20 -20.29 -2.86
C GLY A 83 20.21 -20.01 -1.36
N GLY A 84 20.15 -18.73 -0.97
CA GLY A 84 19.88 -18.33 0.40
C GLY A 84 18.42 -18.59 0.79
N ARG A 85 18.16 -18.62 2.07
CA ARG A 85 16.83 -18.75 2.66
C ARG A 85 16.67 -17.76 3.77
N TYR A 86 15.50 -17.14 3.79
CA TYR A 86 15.18 -16.06 4.70
C TYR A 86 14.12 -16.54 5.69
N ILE A 87 14.52 -16.67 6.95
CA ILE A 87 13.72 -17.23 8.02
C ILE A 87 13.35 -16.09 8.96
N ARG A 88 12.05 -15.94 9.25
CA ARG A 88 11.54 -14.91 10.17
C ARG A 88 10.96 -15.57 11.40
N PHE A 89 11.35 -15.06 12.55
CA PHE A 89 10.84 -15.43 13.87
C PHE A 89 10.16 -14.23 14.51
N GLY A 90 9.10 -14.51 15.26
CA GLY A 90 8.45 -13.51 16.11
C GLY A 90 9.30 -13.15 17.33
N PRO A 91 8.78 -12.26 18.18
CA PRO A 91 9.41 -11.95 19.45
C PRO A 91 9.57 -13.21 20.32
N MET A 92 10.70 -13.32 21.02
CA MET A 92 11.00 -14.40 21.95
C MET A 92 11.81 -13.84 23.12
N ASP A 93 11.89 -14.59 24.21
CA ASP A 93 12.71 -14.18 25.35
C ASP A 93 14.20 -14.35 25.07
N ASP A 94 15.04 -13.80 25.95
CA ASP A 94 16.50 -13.84 25.78
C ASP A 94 17.04 -15.28 25.82
N ALA A 95 16.41 -16.19 26.56
CA ALA A 95 16.87 -17.56 26.68
C ALA A 95 16.62 -18.34 25.38
N ASP A 96 15.42 -18.23 24.84
CA ASP A 96 15.03 -18.79 23.55
C ASP A 96 15.88 -18.20 22.43
N PHE A 97 16.12 -16.88 22.44
CA PHE A 97 16.98 -16.23 21.45
C PHE A 97 18.42 -16.76 21.49
N GLN A 98 19.03 -16.89 22.67
CA GLN A 98 20.38 -17.43 22.79
C GLN A 98 20.45 -18.89 22.33
N SER A 99 19.43 -19.70 22.64
CA SER A 99 19.35 -21.09 22.17
C SER A 99 19.18 -21.17 20.64
N LEU A 100 18.38 -20.27 20.04
CA LEU A 100 18.19 -20.16 18.60
C LEU A 100 19.51 -19.81 17.91
N VAL A 101 20.22 -18.80 18.41
CA VAL A 101 21.51 -18.37 17.87
C VAL A 101 22.55 -19.48 17.98
N ALA A 102 22.57 -20.23 19.09
CA ALA A 102 23.46 -21.38 19.24
C ALA A 102 23.17 -22.47 18.19
N LEU A 103 21.90 -22.83 18.01
CA LEU A 103 21.46 -23.81 17.02
C LEU A 103 21.80 -23.36 15.58
N ILE A 104 21.58 -22.09 15.27
CA ILE A 104 21.89 -21.52 13.95
C ILE A 104 23.39 -21.56 13.71
N ASN A 105 24.21 -21.12 14.66
CA ASN A 105 25.67 -21.10 14.50
C ASN A 105 26.26 -22.51 14.37
N GLU A 106 25.65 -23.51 15.02
CA GLU A 106 26.06 -24.91 14.89
C GLU A 106 25.74 -25.47 13.50
N ARG A 107 24.54 -25.22 12.98
CA ARG A 107 24.05 -25.83 11.72
C ARG A 107 24.38 -25.01 10.48
N TYR A 108 24.43 -23.69 10.61
CA TYR A 108 24.65 -22.72 9.54
C TYR A 108 25.65 -21.64 9.99
N PRO A 109 26.97 -21.94 10.01
CA PRO A 109 27.99 -21.03 10.55
C PRO A 109 28.06 -19.67 9.82
N ASP A 110 27.69 -19.64 8.55
CA ASP A 110 27.69 -18.43 7.71
C ASP A 110 26.35 -17.67 7.73
N ALA A 111 25.45 -18.00 8.68
CA ALA A 111 24.16 -17.35 8.80
C ALA A 111 24.29 -15.88 9.23
N LYS A 112 23.49 -15.01 8.60
CA LYS A 112 23.31 -13.64 9.05
C LYS A 112 22.06 -13.54 9.93
N ILE A 113 22.23 -13.08 11.17
CA ILE A 113 21.14 -12.90 12.13
C ILE A 113 20.94 -11.40 12.38
N ASP A 114 19.73 -10.91 12.10
CA ASP A 114 19.29 -9.54 12.35
C ASP A 114 18.13 -9.57 13.36
N GLN A 115 18.29 -8.97 14.54
CA GLN A 115 17.25 -8.93 15.58
C GLN A 115 16.71 -7.52 15.77
N ILE A 116 15.39 -7.42 15.95
CA ILE A 116 14.68 -6.18 16.28
C ILE A 116 13.94 -6.40 17.61
N GLY A 117 14.30 -5.60 18.62
CA GLY A 117 13.62 -5.64 19.91
C GLY A 117 12.23 -5.02 19.86
N GLU A 118 11.27 -5.57 20.63
CA GLU A 118 9.88 -5.12 20.65
C GLU A 118 9.73 -3.62 20.97
N THR A 119 10.53 -3.11 21.92
CA THR A 119 10.51 -1.69 22.31
C THR A 119 10.91 -0.79 21.13
N PHE A 120 11.90 -1.22 20.34
CA PHE A 120 12.32 -0.50 19.15
C PHE A 120 11.25 -0.59 18.05
N GLY A 121 10.64 -1.77 17.85
CA GLY A 121 9.52 -1.95 16.94
C GLY A 121 8.33 -1.05 17.26
N LYS A 122 7.93 -0.92 18.54
CA LYS A 122 6.89 0.01 18.99
C LYS A 122 7.25 1.48 18.72
N ALA A 123 8.52 1.86 18.89
CA ALA A 123 8.97 3.20 18.53
C ALA A 123 8.84 3.46 17.02
N LEU A 124 9.21 2.48 16.17
CA LEU A 124 9.03 2.55 14.72
C LEU A 124 7.55 2.63 14.33
N GLN A 125 6.65 1.92 15.00
CA GLN A 125 5.20 2.04 14.78
C GLN A 125 4.72 3.48 15.01
N GLY A 126 5.12 4.10 16.13
CA GLY A 126 4.78 5.48 16.44
C GLY A 126 5.32 6.46 15.40
N GLN A 127 6.56 6.25 14.93
CA GLN A 127 7.15 7.07 13.87
C GLN A 127 6.42 6.89 12.53
N ALA A 128 6.05 5.66 12.16
CA ALA A 128 5.27 5.39 10.95
C ALA A 128 3.89 6.06 11.00
N PHE A 129 3.22 6.01 12.14
CA PHE A 129 1.95 6.71 12.35
C PHE A 129 2.09 8.24 12.21
N LEU A 130 3.11 8.82 12.84
CA LEU A 130 3.39 10.26 12.72
C LEU A 130 3.75 10.65 11.27
N ALA A 131 4.52 9.82 10.56
CA ALA A 131 4.85 10.05 9.15
C ALA A 131 3.59 10.07 8.30
N LEU A 132 2.69 9.10 8.49
CA LEU A 132 1.40 9.04 7.80
C LEU A 132 0.56 10.30 8.09
N LEU A 133 0.46 10.69 9.36
CA LEU A 133 -0.29 11.88 9.77
C LEU A 133 0.28 13.15 9.13
N PHE A 134 1.60 13.36 9.17
CA PHE A 134 2.24 14.51 8.56
C PHE A 134 2.11 14.51 7.03
N SER A 135 2.17 13.36 6.38
CA SER A 135 1.91 13.23 4.94
C SER A 135 0.49 13.68 4.58
N PHE A 136 -0.53 13.25 5.33
CA PHE A 136 -1.91 13.68 5.09
C PHE A 136 -2.12 15.17 5.38
N ILE A 137 -1.54 15.71 6.45
CA ILE A 137 -1.63 17.15 6.75
C ILE A 137 -0.94 17.98 5.65
N GLY A 138 0.29 17.63 5.28
CA GLY A 138 1.05 18.33 4.25
C GLY A 138 0.33 18.30 2.91
N MET A 139 -0.17 17.14 2.52
CA MET A 139 -0.97 16.96 1.30
C MET A 139 -2.26 17.80 1.34
N ALA A 140 -3.03 17.76 2.43
CA ALA A 140 -4.25 18.54 2.58
C ALA A 140 -3.99 20.05 2.44
N ILE A 141 -2.90 20.55 3.03
CA ILE A 141 -2.49 21.96 2.91
C ILE A 141 -2.17 22.30 1.46
N VAL A 142 -1.34 21.50 0.78
CA VAL A 142 -0.92 21.73 -0.61
C VAL A 142 -2.14 21.78 -1.52
N VAL A 143 -3.03 20.80 -1.41
CA VAL A 143 -4.26 20.71 -2.21
C VAL A 143 -5.20 21.88 -1.93
N LEU A 144 -5.38 22.26 -0.65
CA LEU A 144 -6.21 23.39 -0.27
C LEU A 144 -5.67 24.71 -0.85
N ILE A 145 -4.35 24.93 -0.81
CA ILE A 145 -3.72 26.10 -1.42
C ILE A 145 -3.89 26.10 -2.95
N ALA A 146 -3.74 24.93 -3.59
CA ALA A 146 -3.80 24.79 -5.04
C ALA A 146 -5.20 25.08 -5.62
N PHE A 147 -6.27 24.69 -4.91
CA PHE A 147 -7.65 24.81 -5.39
C PHE A 147 -8.48 25.89 -4.69
N ARG A 148 -8.04 26.38 -3.52
CA ARG A 148 -8.71 27.43 -2.73
C ARG A 148 -10.19 27.14 -2.45
N ASN A 149 -10.56 25.87 -2.40
CA ASN A 149 -11.94 25.43 -2.17
C ASN A 149 -11.94 24.11 -1.42
N LEU A 150 -12.80 24.02 -0.40
CA LEU A 150 -12.89 22.86 0.49
C LEU A 150 -13.46 21.62 -0.20
N VAL A 151 -14.35 21.76 -1.20
CA VAL A 151 -14.99 20.61 -1.85
C VAL A 151 -13.99 19.84 -2.73
N PRO A 152 -13.28 20.47 -3.69
CA PRO A 152 -12.23 19.80 -4.43
C PRO A 152 -11.11 19.30 -3.53
N ALA A 153 -10.69 20.09 -2.54
CA ALA A 153 -9.62 19.68 -1.64
C ALA A 153 -10.02 18.45 -0.81
N GLY A 154 -11.22 18.44 -0.24
CA GLY A 154 -11.76 17.29 0.47
C GLY A 154 -11.94 16.06 -0.41
N ALA A 155 -12.29 16.24 -1.70
CA ALA A 155 -12.42 15.13 -2.64
C ALA A 155 -11.07 14.41 -2.89
N VAL A 156 -9.99 15.17 -3.10
CA VAL A 156 -8.63 14.61 -3.24
C VAL A 156 -8.19 13.92 -1.95
N VAL A 157 -8.34 14.57 -0.79
CA VAL A 157 -7.94 14.00 0.50
C VAL A 157 -8.71 12.71 0.81
N LEU A 158 -10.02 12.69 0.51
CA LEU A 158 -10.87 11.51 0.71
C LEU A 158 -10.47 10.36 -0.23
N SER A 159 -10.13 10.67 -1.49
CA SER A 159 -9.68 9.69 -2.47
C SER A 159 -8.35 9.05 -2.03
N ALA A 160 -7.35 9.86 -1.68
CA ALA A 160 -6.07 9.37 -1.16
C ALA A 160 -6.22 8.57 0.15
N PHE A 161 -7.13 8.98 1.04
CA PHE A 161 -7.46 8.19 2.23
C PHE A 161 -8.05 6.83 1.87
N ALA A 162 -8.98 6.80 0.91
CA ALA A 162 -9.59 5.57 0.44
C ALA A 162 -8.55 4.64 -0.21
N ASP A 163 -7.58 5.19 -0.95
CA ASP A 163 -6.50 4.42 -1.57
C ASP A 163 -5.67 3.69 -0.53
N ILE A 164 -5.26 4.39 0.53
CA ILE A 164 -4.47 3.80 1.62
C ILE A 164 -5.29 2.78 2.41
N ALA A 165 -6.52 3.11 2.79
CA ALA A 165 -7.37 2.23 3.58
C ALA A 165 -7.71 0.93 2.83
N ILE A 166 -8.08 1.03 1.56
CA ILE A 166 -8.41 -0.15 0.76
C ILE A 166 -7.15 -0.97 0.48
N SER A 167 -6.01 -0.33 0.16
CA SER A 167 -4.74 -1.06 -0.06
C SER A 167 -4.28 -1.80 1.18
N ALA A 168 -4.35 -1.15 2.35
CA ALA A 168 -4.03 -1.78 3.63
C ALA A 168 -4.97 -2.95 3.95
N ALA A 169 -6.27 -2.84 3.65
CA ALA A 169 -7.22 -3.94 3.84
C ALA A 169 -6.89 -5.12 2.93
N VAL A 170 -6.52 -4.85 1.67
CA VAL A 170 -6.11 -5.90 0.72
C VAL A 170 -4.79 -6.54 1.15
N MET A 171 -3.83 -5.77 1.68
CA MET A 171 -2.60 -6.33 2.28
C MET A 171 -2.93 -7.35 3.36
N GLN A 172 -3.84 -7.01 4.28
CA GLN A 172 -4.26 -7.90 5.34
C GLN A 172 -4.91 -9.18 4.80
N VAL A 173 -5.77 -9.08 3.78
CA VAL A 173 -6.43 -10.24 3.17
C VAL A 173 -5.46 -11.16 2.44
N ILE A 174 -4.44 -10.59 1.78
CA ILE A 174 -3.41 -11.34 1.04
C ILE A 174 -2.29 -11.86 1.97
N GLY A 175 -2.22 -11.37 3.21
CA GLY A 175 -1.20 -11.75 4.18
C GLY A 175 0.14 -11.05 3.97
N ILE A 176 0.13 -9.84 3.39
CA ILE A 176 1.33 -8.99 3.30
C ILE A 176 1.48 -8.25 4.64
N PRO A 177 2.54 -8.54 5.43
CA PRO A 177 2.71 -7.94 6.74
C PRO A 177 3.08 -6.46 6.62
N LEU A 178 2.70 -5.68 7.63
CA LEU A 178 3.15 -4.30 7.76
C LEU A 178 4.62 -4.28 8.18
N SER A 179 5.50 -3.88 7.28
CA SER A 179 6.94 -3.66 7.47
C SER A 179 7.33 -2.22 7.17
N LEU A 180 8.58 -1.83 7.44
CA LEU A 180 9.08 -0.51 7.04
C LEU A 180 8.98 -0.32 5.51
N GLY A 181 9.27 -1.37 4.74
CA GLY A 181 9.16 -1.35 3.27
C GLY A 181 7.72 -1.12 2.80
N THR A 182 6.76 -1.90 3.29
CA THR A 182 5.35 -1.72 2.91
C THR A 182 4.76 -0.40 3.41
N THR A 183 5.26 0.14 4.53
CA THR A 183 4.89 1.48 5.02
C THR A 183 5.36 2.56 4.05
N ALA A 184 6.62 2.46 3.59
CA ALA A 184 7.13 3.35 2.55
C ALA A 184 6.33 3.22 1.24
N ALA A 185 5.90 2.01 0.88
CA ALA A 185 5.02 1.78 -0.26
C ALA A 185 3.68 2.51 -0.13
N LEU A 186 3.04 2.43 1.03
CA LEU A 186 1.80 3.18 1.32
C LEU A 186 2.04 4.70 1.26
N LEU A 187 3.14 5.20 1.82
CA LEU A 187 3.46 6.64 1.75
C LEU A 187 3.73 7.11 0.32
N MET A 188 4.39 6.30 -0.51
CA MET A 188 4.57 6.57 -1.94
C MET A 188 3.25 6.58 -2.70
N LEU A 189 2.32 5.68 -2.34
CA LEU A 189 0.98 5.63 -2.96
C LEU A 189 0.22 6.94 -2.78
N ILE A 190 0.36 7.62 -1.64
CA ILE A 190 -0.21 8.96 -1.43
C ILE A 190 0.25 9.92 -2.52
N GLY A 191 1.53 9.92 -2.86
CA GLY A 191 2.08 10.78 -3.92
C GLY A 191 1.48 10.48 -5.28
N TYR A 192 1.45 9.20 -5.67
CA TYR A 192 0.89 8.79 -6.97
C TYR A 192 -0.61 9.11 -7.09
N SER A 193 -1.38 8.86 -6.03
CA SER A 193 -2.81 9.15 -5.99
C SER A 193 -3.12 10.64 -6.11
N VAL A 194 -2.41 11.45 -5.33
CA VAL A 194 -2.60 12.90 -5.30
C VAL A 194 -2.23 13.55 -6.63
N ASP A 195 -1.22 13.03 -7.35
CA ASP A 195 -0.86 13.52 -8.69
C ASP A 195 -2.01 13.33 -9.69
N SER A 196 -2.61 12.15 -9.73
CA SER A 196 -3.76 11.82 -10.58
C SER A 196 -4.99 12.66 -10.22
N ASP A 197 -5.24 12.83 -8.93
CA ASP A 197 -6.36 13.60 -8.40
C ASP A 197 -6.22 15.11 -8.65
N ILE A 198 -5.01 15.67 -8.51
CA ILE A 198 -4.71 17.07 -8.84
C ILE A 198 -4.86 17.30 -10.34
N LEU A 199 -4.39 16.38 -11.18
CA LEU A 199 -4.54 16.44 -12.64
C LEU A 199 -6.02 16.52 -13.01
N LEU A 200 -6.83 15.58 -12.52
CA LEU A 200 -8.28 15.53 -12.74
C LEU A 200 -8.94 16.84 -12.29
N THR A 201 -8.71 17.24 -11.05
CA THR A 201 -9.31 18.45 -10.45
C THR A 201 -8.94 19.69 -11.26
N THR A 202 -7.68 19.82 -11.67
CA THR A 202 -7.19 20.93 -12.49
C THR A 202 -7.84 20.95 -13.86
N ARG A 203 -7.98 19.80 -14.53
CA ARG A 203 -8.63 19.68 -15.84
C ARG A 203 -10.10 20.09 -15.79
N LEU A 204 -10.82 19.71 -14.75
CA LEU A 204 -12.24 20.00 -14.60
C LEU A 204 -12.49 21.47 -14.27
N LEU A 205 -11.76 22.00 -13.29
CA LEU A 205 -12.05 23.31 -12.69
C LEU A 205 -11.35 24.48 -13.38
N LYS A 206 -10.11 24.30 -13.86
CA LYS A 206 -9.30 25.42 -14.37
C LYS A 206 -9.29 25.56 -15.90
N ARG A 207 -9.62 24.50 -16.65
CA ARG A 207 -9.69 24.60 -18.13
C ARG A 207 -11.04 25.15 -18.58
N LYS A 208 -11.09 25.74 -19.77
CA LYS A 208 -12.35 26.08 -20.47
C LYS A 208 -12.83 24.89 -21.31
N GLY A 209 -14.11 24.85 -21.65
CA GLY A 209 -14.72 23.77 -22.44
C GLY A 209 -15.83 23.01 -21.72
N LYS A 210 -16.48 22.08 -22.43
CA LYS A 210 -17.58 21.26 -21.88
C LYS A 210 -17.05 20.29 -20.84
N LEU A 211 -17.85 20.02 -19.81
CA LEU A 211 -17.49 19.12 -18.70
C LEU A 211 -17.09 17.72 -19.20
N ASP A 212 -17.86 17.18 -20.14
CA ASP A 212 -17.64 15.83 -20.69
C ASP A 212 -16.31 15.71 -21.45
N GLU A 213 -15.95 16.74 -22.22
CA GLU A 213 -14.67 16.80 -22.95
C GLU A 213 -13.47 16.91 -22.00
N LYS A 214 -13.63 17.72 -20.93
CA LYS A 214 -12.60 17.85 -19.88
C LYS A 214 -12.38 16.55 -19.13
N LEU A 215 -13.46 15.88 -18.74
CA LEU A 215 -13.44 14.58 -18.06
C LEU A 215 -12.77 13.52 -18.94
N ALA A 216 -13.21 13.37 -20.20
CA ALA A 216 -12.61 12.40 -21.12
C ALA A 216 -11.13 12.69 -21.38
N GLY A 217 -10.77 13.97 -21.54
CA GLY A 217 -9.38 14.38 -21.71
C GLY A 217 -8.52 14.12 -20.48
N ALA A 218 -9.04 14.36 -19.28
CA ALA A 218 -8.37 14.03 -18.02
C ALA A 218 -8.17 12.52 -17.90
N PHE A 219 -9.23 11.73 -18.14
CA PHE A 219 -9.24 10.28 -18.07
C PHE A 219 -8.17 9.66 -18.96
N ARG A 220 -8.08 10.11 -20.22
CA ARG A 220 -7.05 9.62 -21.15
C ARG A 220 -5.64 9.88 -20.63
N THR A 221 -5.36 11.08 -20.10
CA THR A 221 -4.02 11.41 -19.60
C THR A 221 -3.71 10.65 -18.31
N GLY A 222 -4.64 10.59 -17.36
CA GLY A 222 -4.38 9.90 -16.11
C GLY A 222 -4.28 8.39 -16.28
N ILE A 223 -5.10 7.75 -17.13
CA ILE A 223 -4.91 6.33 -17.46
C ILE A 223 -3.51 6.08 -18.02
N ILE A 224 -3.02 6.91 -18.95
CA ILE A 224 -1.67 6.73 -19.50
C ILE A 224 -0.63 6.84 -18.39
N MET A 225 -0.72 7.84 -17.50
CA MET A 225 0.18 8.00 -16.36
C MET A 225 0.16 6.77 -15.45
N THR A 226 -1.01 6.37 -14.94
CA THR A 226 -1.16 5.22 -14.04
C THR A 226 -0.71 3.93 -14.70
N THR A 227 -1.03 3.71 -15.98
CA THR A 227 -0.62 2.51 -16.73
C THR A 227 0.88 2.43 -16.89
N THR A 228 1.56 3.55 -17.18
CA THR A 228 3.02 3.56 -17.28
C THR A 228 3.70 3.23 -15.96
N THR A 229 3.18 3.76 -14.85
CA THR A 229 3.68 3.43 -13.51
C THR A 229 3.39 1.97 -13.17
N LEU A 230 2.18 1.48 -13.43
CA LEU A 230 1.78 0.11 -13.17
C LEU A 230 2.63 -0.88 -13.98
N ALA A 231 2.98 -0.57 -15.23
CA ALA A 231 3.88 -1.37 -16.05
C ALA A 231 5.31 -1.42 -15.46
N ALA A 232 5.84 -0.29 -14.98
CA ALA A 232 7.16 -0.24 -14.35
C ALA A 232 7.19 -1.03 -13.04
N ILE A 233 6.17 -0.89 -12.19
CA ILE A 233 6.06 -1.61 -10.93
C ILE A 233 5.79 -3.10 -11.17
N ALA A 234 5.02 -3.46 -12.19
CA ALA A 234 4.83 -4.85 -12.58
C ALA A 234 6.14 -5.49 -13.05
N ALA A 235 6.95 -4.78 -13.85
CA ALA A 235 8.28 -5.23 -14.22
C ALA A 235 9.18 -5.42 -12.98
N MET A 236 9.16 -4.45 -12.04
CA MET A 236 9.86 -4.57 -10.77
C MET A 236 9.38 -5.78 -9.96
N TRP A 237 8.08 -6.02 -9.89
CA TRP A 237 7.49 -7.17 -9.19
C TRP A 237 7.95 -8.49 -9.79
N VAL A 238 7.93 -8.62 -11.13
CA VAL A 238 8.41 -9.82 -11.83
C VAL A 238 9.90 -10.04 -11.56
N VAL A 239 10.72 -9.01 -11.71
CA VAL A 239 12.17 -9.11 -11.47
C VAL A 239 12.47 -9.45 -10.00
N ALA A 240 11.76 -8.85 -9.06
CA ALA A 240 11.93 -9.11 -7.63
C ALA A 240 11.49 -10.53 -7.25
N THR A 241 10.40 -11.02 -7.84
CA THR A 241 9.89 -12.38 -7.61
C THR A 241 10.86 -13.41 -8.18
N VAL A 242 11.32 -13.23 -9.43
CA VAL A 242 12.31 -14.12 -10.06
C VAL A 242 13.65 -14.05 -9.34
N GLY A 243 14.03 -12.87 -8.86
CA GLY A 243 15.24 -12.65 -8.08
C GLY A 243 15.14 -13.07 -6.61
N GLN A 244 13.99 -13.58 -6.15
CA GLN A 244 13.75 -13.99 -4.75
C GLN A 244 14.06 -12.87 -3.72
N ILE A 245 13.75 -11.61 -4.08
CA ILE A 245 13.95 -10.45 -3.21
C ILE A 245 12.61 -10.12 -2.52
N GLN A 246 12.40 -10.72 -1.35
CA GLN A 246 11.12 -10.64 -0.65
C GLN A 246 10.68 -9.21 -0.34
N ILE A 247 11.58 -8.35 0.15
CA ILE A 247 11.26 -6.96 0.51
C ILE A 247 10.75 -6.16 -0.70
N ILE A 248 11.43 -6.28 -1.85
CA ILE A 248 11.02 -5.57 -3.08
C ILE A 248 9.72 -6.14 -3.61
N THR A 249 9.51 -7.46 -3.50
CA THR A 249 8.26 -8.12 -3.90
C THR A 249 7.08 -7.63 -3.06
N GLU A 250 7.24 -7.50 -1.74
CA GLU A 250 6.24 -6.93 -0.82
C GLU A 250 5.92 -5.48 -1.20
N ILE A 251 6.93 -4.61 -1.38
CA ILE A 251 6.76 -3.21 -1.80
C ILE A 251 6.02 -3.11 -3.14
N ALA A 252 6.46 -3.87 -4.14
CA ALA A 252 5.88 -3.85 -5.48
C ALA A 252 4.42 -4.33 -5.45
N SER A 253 4.12 -5.36 -4.66
CA SER A 253 2.75 -5.88 -4.50
C SER A 253 1.81 -4.82 -3.93
N VAL A 254 2.25 -4.12 -2.86
CA VAL A 254 1.46 -3.03 -2.26
C VAL A 254 1.22 -1.90 -3.26
N LEU A 255 2.24 -1.49 -4.01
CA LEU A 255 2.08 -0.43 -5.01
C LEU A 255 1.17 -0.85 -6.17
N LEU A 256 1.24 -2.10 -6.64
CA LEU A 256 0.34 -2.60 -7.69
C LEU A 256 -1.11 -2.58 -7.24
N ILE A 257 -1.38 -3.10 -6.04
CA ILE A 257 -2.71 -3.06 -5.43
C ILE A 257 -3.17 -1.60 -5.32
N GLY A 258 -2.31 -0.74 -4.78
CA GLY A 258 -2.61 0.67 -4.57
C GLY A 258 -2.93 1.42 -5.85
N LEU A 259 -2.16 1.24 -6.93
CA LEU A 259 -2.42 1.93 -8.20
C LEU A 259 -3.70 1.46 -8.89
N VAL A 260 -4.11 0.21 -8.69
CA VAL A 260 -5.40 -0.28 -9.19
C VAL A 260 -6.56 0.34 -8.41
N VAL A 261 -6.42 0.44 -7.09
CA VAL A 261 -7.39 1.10 -6.22
C VAL A 261 -7.47 2.60 -6.51
N ASP A 262 -6.32 3.26 -6.71
CA ASP A 262 -6.21 4.66 -7.13
C ASP A 262 -7.01 4.93 -8.40
N LEU A 263 -6.82 4.09 -9.43
CA LEU A 263 -7.58 4.24 -10.67
C LEU A 263 -9.09 4.23 -10.43
N MET A 264 -9.57 3.35 -9.56
CA MET A 264 -10.98 3.32 -9.19
C MET A 264 -11.38 4.59 -8.42
N ASN A 265 -10.65 4.97 -7.39
CA ASN A 265 -11.01 6.10 -6.53
C ASN A 265 -10.90 7.44 -7.27
N THR A 266 -9.85 7.71 -8.03
CA THR A 266 -9.75 8.93 -8.86
C THR A 266 -10.90 9.03 -9.85
N TRP A 267 -11.16 7.97 -10.64
CA TRP A 267 -12.10 8.05 -11.76
C TRP A 267 -13.56 7.78 -11.39
N MET A 268 -13.84 7.27 -10.19
CA MET A 268 -15.19 7.04 -9.69
C MET A 268 -15.52 7.95 -8.50
N LEU A 269 -14.70 7.93 -7.44
CA LEU A 269 -14.93 8.69 -6.21
C LEU A 269 -14.66 10.18 -6.43
N ASN A 270 -13.42 10.56 -6.73
CA ASN A 270 -13.02 11.95 -6.91
C ASN A 270 -13.75 12.59 -8.10
N ALA A 271 -13.71 11.95 -9.28
CA ALA A 271 -14.42 12.41 -10.47
C ALA A 271 -15.93 12.56 -10.24
N GLY A 272 -16.55 11.63 -9.51
CA GLY A 272 -17.97 11.70 -9.17
C GLY A 272 -18.30 12.90 -8.28
N ILE A 273 -17.51 13.15 -7.24
CA ILE A 273 -17.68 14.31 -6.35
C ILE A 273 -17.50 15.61 -7.13
N LEU A 274 -16.44 15.74 -7.93
CA LEU A 274 -16.14 16.93 -8.72
C LEU A 274 -17.19 17.18 -9.81
N LYS A 275 -17.64 16.15 -10.52
CA LYS A 275 -18.74 16.25 -11.50
C LYS A 275 -20.01 16.77 -10.83
N GLY A 276 -20.35 16.24 -9.64
CA GLY A 276 -21.48 16.71 -8.85
C GLY A 276 -21.34 18.17 -8.39
N TYR A 277 -20.14 18.59 -8.02
CA TYR A 277 -19.84 19.96 -7.61
C TYR A 277 -20.01 20.96 -8.77
N VAL A 278 -19.42 20.67 -9.93
CA VAL A 278 -19.51 21.54 -11.12
C VAL A 278 -20.95 21.68 -11.60
N LEU A 279 -21.70 20.57 -11.68
CA LEU A 279 -23.11 20.58 -12.10
C LEU A 279 -24.04 21.35 -11.16
N ARG A 280 -23.67 21.52 -9.88
CA ARG A 280 -24.40 22.37 -8.93
C ARG A 280 -23.98 23.83 -9.03
N GLY A 281 -22.73 24.11 -9.41
CA GLY A 281 -22.21 25.45 -9.67
C GLY A 281 -22.86 26.12 -10.87
N ASP A 282 -23.09 25.38 -11.96
CA ASP A 282 -23.75 25.90 -13.19
C ASP A 282 -25.24 26.19 -13.02
N LYS A 283 -25.86 25.80 -11.89
CA LYS A 283 -27.28 26.04 -11.59
C LYS A 283 -27.53 27.30 -10.75
N ARG A 284 -26.49 28.04 -10.39
CA ARG A 284 -26.57 29.33 -9.69
C ARG A 284 -26.12 30.45 -10.62
#